data_AF-A0A6G4V2L6-F1
#
_entry.id   AF-A0A6G4V2L6-F1
#
_cell.length_a   1.000
_cell.length_b   1.000
_cell.length_c   1.000
_cell.angle_alpha   90.00
_cell.angle_beta   90.00
_cell.angle_gamma   90.00
#
_symmetry.space_group_name_H-M   'P 1'
#
loop_
_entity.id
_entity.type
_entity.pdbx_description
1 polymer ?
#
loop_
_entity_poly.entity_id
_entity_poly.type
_entity_poly.pdbx_seq_one_letter_code
_entity_poly.pdbx_strand_id
1 'polypeptide(L)' 'MKWNLRLAAANRGIWKASELQRMLAERGVVISAGKMSGLWSGQPNTVKLDELDVICAVLGCGVEELL' A
#
# COMPACT_ATOMS: atom_id res chain seq x y z
N MET A 1 0.13 13.38 -10.14
CA MET A 1 0.29 11.95 -9.78
C MET A 1 -0.85 11.57 -8.85
N LYS A 2 -1.58 10.51 -9.18
CA LYS A 2 -2.78 10.05 -8.49
C LYS A 2 -2.43 8.75 -7.77
N TRP A 3 -2.64 8.74 -6.46
CA TRP A 3 -2.41 7.56 -5.66
C TRP A 3 -3.37 6.41 -6.04
N ASN A 4 -2.81 5.25 -6.42
CA ASN A 4 -3.56 4.14 -7.02
C ASN A 4 -3.46 2.81 -6.24
N LEU A 5 -2.98 2.82 -4.99
CA LEU A 5 -2.74 1.62 -4.18
C LEU A 5 -3.87 0.60 -4.21
N ARG A 6 -5.11 1.04 -3.98
CA ARG A 6 -6.27 0.14 -3.92
C ARG A 6 -6.51 -0.58 -5.24
N LEU A 7 -6.31 0.10 -6.37
CA LEU A 7 -6.45 -0.51 -7.69
C LEU A 7 -5.30 -1.48 -7.97
N ALA A 8 -4.06 -1.08 -7.67
CA ALA A 8 -2.89 -1.93 -7.80
C ALA A 8 -3.03 -3.23 -6.97
N ALA A 9 -3.54 -3.12 -5.74
CA ALA A 9 -3.85 -4.25 -4.87
C ALA A 9 -4.97 -5.14 -5.40
N ALA A 10 -6.08 -4.54 -5.89
CA ALA A 10 -7.20 -5.29 -6.45
C ALA A 10 -6.80 -6.12 -7.68
N ASN A 11 -5.93 -5.60 -8.55
CA ASN A 11 -5.39 -6.34 -9.70
C ASN A 11 -4.60 -7.60 -9.30
N ARG A 12 -4.19 -7.69 -8.02
CA ARG A 12 -3.46 -8.81 -7.42
C ARG A 12 -4.32 -9.64 -6.47
N GLY A 13 -5.64 -9.42 -6.49
CA GLY A 13 -6.59 -10.17 -5.67
C GLY A 13 -6.66 -9.73 -4.20
N ILE A 14 -6.05 -8.60 -3.84
CA ILE A 14 -6.07 -8.05 -2.47
C ILE A 14 -7.18 -7.01 -2.40
N TRP A 15 -8.28 -7.37 -1.73
CA TRP A 15 -9.51 -6.56 -1.72
C TRP A 15 -9.76 -5.81 -0.41
N LYS A 16 -9.01 -6.13 0.65
CA LYS A 16 -9.20 -5.55 1.98
C LYS A 16 -7.95 -4.82 2.45
N ALA A 17 -8.13 -3.61 2.98
CA ALA A 17 -7.03 -2.83 3.56
C ALA A 17 -6.28 -3.59 4.67
N SER A 18 -7.02 -4.32 5.51
CA SER A 18 -6.45 -5.14 6.59
C SER A 18 -5.65 -6.35 6.10
N GLU A 19 -5.95 -6.85 4.91
CA GLU A 19 -5.17 -7.92 4.28
C GLU A 19 -3.82 -7.38 3.82
N LEU A 20 -3.80 -6.27 3.09
CA LEU A 20 -2.55 -5.60 2.71
C LEU A 20 -1.75 -5.20 3.95
N GLN A 21 -2.40 -4.64 4.98
CA GLN A 21 -1.76 -4.28 6.24
C GLN A 21 -1.05 -5.46 6.89
N ARG A 22 -1.67 -6.65 6.89
CA ARG A 22 -1.05 -7.87 7.42
C ARG A 22 0.17 -8.28 6.59
N MET A 23 0.04 -8.26 5.26
CA MET A 23 1.15 -8.61 4.35
C MET A 23 2.35 -7.65 4.50
N LEU A 24 2.09 -6.37 4.72
CA LEU A 24 3.14 -5.37 5.01
C LEU A 24 3.81 -5.65 6.36
N ALA A 25 3.03 -6.01 7.39
CA ALA A 25 3.56 -6.34 8.71
C ALA A 25 4.44 -7.61 8.69
N GLU A 26 4.09 -8.61 7.87
CA GLU A 26 4.92 -9.80 7.62
C GLU A 26 6.29 -9.46 7.00
N ARG A 27 6.43 -8.28 6.39
CA ARG A 27 7.68 -7.72 5.84
C ARG A 27 8.32 -6.67 6.75
N GLY A 28 7.85 -6.51 7.99
CA GLY A 28 8.39 -5.56 8.97
C GLY A 28 7.82 -4.14 8.89
N VAL A 29 6.85 -3.88 8.00
CA VAL A 29 6.19 -2.57 7.87
C VAL A 29 4.87 -2.59 8.63
N VAL A 30 4.91 -2.13 9.88
CA VAL A 30 3.73 -2.08 10.75
C VAL A 30 3.05 -0.70 10.64
N ILE A 31 1.91 -0.68 9.95
CA ILE A 31 1.12 0.54 9.72
C ILE A 31 -0.09 0.55 10.68
N SER A 32 -0.40 1.71 11.27
CA SER A 32 -1.61 1.86 12.09
C SER A 32 -2.88 1.79 11.25
N ALA A 33 -4.01 1.40 11.83
CA ALA A 33 -5.29 1.32 11.11
C ALA A 33 -5.69 2.66 10.46
N GLY A 34 -5.45 3.79 11.14
CA GLY A 34 -5.71 5.13 10.60
C GLY A 34 -4.84 5.47 9.40
N LYS A 35 -3.53 5.22 9.48
CA LYS A 35 -2.61 5.42 8.36
C LYS A 35 -2.95 4.49 7.18
N MET A 36 -3.28 3.24 7.46
CA MET A 36 -3.70 2.28 6.44
C MET A 36 -4.99 2.72 5.73
N SER A 37 -5.97 3.24 6.47
CA SER A 37 -7.19 3.81 5.88
C SER A 37 -6.89 4.97 4.93
N GLY A 38 -5.98 5.87 5.34
CA GLY A 38 -5.51 6.98 4.49
C GLY A 38 -4.80 6.50 3.22
N LEU A 39 -3.97 5.46 3.31
CA LEU A 39 -3.33 4.83 2.15
C LEU A 39 -4.34 4.07 1.27
N TRP A 40 -5.37 3.47 1.84
CA TRP A 40 -6.29 2.61 1.07
C TRP A 40 -7.37 3.39 0.32
N SER A 41 -7.94 4.40 0.95
CA SER A 41 -9.11 5.12 0.44
C SER A 41 -8.85 6.59 0.13
N GLY A 42 -7.73 7.14 0.60
CA GLY A 42 -7.39 8.54 0.48
C GLY A 42 -6.23 8.81 -0.48
N GLN A 43 -5.72 10.03 -0.42
CA GLN A 43 -4.48 10.44 -1.06
C GLN A 43 -3.50 10.84 0.04
N PRO A 44 -2.44 10.04 0.28
CA PRO A 44 -1.50 10.34 1.35
C PRO A 44 -0.71 11.61 1.04
N ASN A 45 -0.54 12.49 2.04
CA ASN A 45 0.30 13.69 1.91
C ASN A 45 1.78 13.33 1.76
N THR A 46 2.21 12.24 2.42
CA THR A 46 3.56 11.71 2.39
C THR A 46 3.53 10.19 2.54
N VAL A 47 4.43 9.52 1.83
CA VAL A 47 4.75 8.10 1.97
C VAL A 47 6.27 8.01 2.09
N LYS A 48 6.78 7.26 3.07
CA LYS A 48 8.22 7.09 3.20
C LYS A 48 8.71 6.14 2.09
N LEU A 49 9.91 6.38 1.56
CA LEU A 49 10.46 5.59 0.46
C LEU A 49 10.67 4.11 0.84
N ASP A 50 11.10 3.84 2.06
CA ASP A 50 11.25 2.47 2.60
C ASP A 50 9.91 1.72 2.67
N GLU A 51 8.84 2.39 3.09
CA GLU A 51 7.49 1.83 3.09
C GLU A 51 6.98 1.63 1.64
N LEU A 52 7.26 2.57 0.74
CA LEU A 52 6.88 2.48 -0.67
C LEU A 52 7.55 1.27 -1.35
N ASP A 53 8.85 1.06 -1.12
CA ASP A 53 9.60 -0.07 -1.64
C ASP A 53 9.01 -1.40 -1.17
N VAL A 54 8.64 -1.50 0.12
CA VAL A 54 8.00 -2.71 0.66
C VAL A 54 6.59 -2.90 0.10
N ILE A 55 5.81 -1.84 -0.09
CA ILE A 55 4.49 -1.93 -0.73
C ILE A 55 4.64 -2.47 -2.16
N CYS A 56 5.57 -1.91 -2.95
CA CYS A 56 5.88 -2.38 -4.29
C CYS A 56 6.31 -3.85 -4.28
N ALA A 57 7.15 -4.28 -3.33
CA ALA A 57 7.58 -5.66 -3.19
C ALA A 57 6.44 -6.62 -2.80
N VAL A 58 5.54 -6.20 -1.89
CA VAL A 58 4.38 -6.99 -1.45
C VAL A 58 3.36 -7.15 -2.57
N LEU A 59 3.17 -6.11 -3.38
CA LEU A 59 2.29 -6.17 -4.54
C LEU A 59 3.00 -6.84 -5.73
N GLY A 60 4.31 -6.77 -5.86
CA GLY A 60 4.99 -7.13 -7.10
C GLY A 60 4.63 -6.13 -8.21
N CYS A 61 4.73 -4.83 -7.91
CA CYS A 61 4.48 -3.72 -8.82
C CYS A 61 5.64 -2.74 -8.83
N GLY A 62 5.73 -1.92 -9.88
CA GLY A 62 6.57 -0.73 -9.88
C GLY A 62 5.89 0.47 -9.21
N VAL A 63 6.65 1.52 -8.92
CA VAL A 63 6.16 2.76 -8.29
C VAL A 63 5.16 3.50 -9.20
N GLU A 64 5.30 3.34 -10.52
CA GLU A 64 4.40 3.88 -11.54
C GLU A 64 2.98 3.32 -11.48
N GLU A 65 2.79 2.13 -10.88
CA GLU A 65 1.43 1.60 -10.63
C GLU A 65 0.78 2.25 -9.40
N LEU A 66 1.56 2.93 -8.53
CA LEU A 66 1.08 3.54 -7.30
C LEU A 66 0.89 5.05 -7.40
N LEU A 67 1.62 5.75 -8.27
CA LEU A 67 1.67 7.23 -8.37
C LEU A 67 1.10 7.79 -9.68
#